data_AF-M1LTN7-F1
#
_entry.id   AF-M1LTN7-F1
#
_cell.length_a   1.000
_cell.length_b   1.000
_cell.length_c   1.000
_cell.angle_alpha   90.00
_cell.angle_beta   90.00
_cell.angle_gamma   90.00
#
_symmetry.space_group_name_H-M   'P 1'
#
loop_
_entity.id
_entity.type
_entity.pdbx_description
1 polymer ?
#
loop_
_entity_poly.entity_id
_entity_poly.type
_entity_poly.pdbx_seq_one_letter_code
_entity_poly.pdbx_strand_id
1 'polypeptide(L)'
;MINSKKRNLPKTKKLPKTKKFIIKSQKRKLIKRIILSTIIITIGVVVFATKSDFFLVKKVAILGNPIMSGEDVKEKTENIIGQNIFFINKNNIINEAKKNPYVESVEITKTYPKQVNIKIMEKQGVFYTESDGYKYVLDGQTNLLEKTDNVENRNLVKLQGVELKKVELGNKTLDDARILKVLDVFYQIVKKNPTNYNVDTIDLSDFMNIKVSIGEVEGKLGNDENIPDKMNKLMHIIQDKDIGIKKGYVDVGFNGAPVYKKER
;
A
#
# COMPACT_ATOMS: atom_id res chain seq x y z
N MET A 1 82.12 53.56 8.44
CA MET A 1 80.65 53.51 8.56
C MET A 1 80.10 54.06 7.25
N ILE A 2 79.37 53.38 6.35
CA ILE A 2 78.23 52.45 6.41
C ILE A 2 78.21 51.75 5.03
N ASN A 3 78.32 50.43 4.89
CA ASN A 3 77.33 49.36 5.04
C ASN A 3 76.18 49.29 4.00
N SER A 4 76.01 48.06 3.49
CA SER A 4 74.86 47.45 2.80
C SER A 4 74.62 47.70 1.29
N LYS A 5 75.19 46.81 0.47
CA LYS A 5 74.66 46.44 -0.85
C LYS A 5 73.24 45.86 -0.69
N LYS A 6 72.22 46.57 -1.17
CA LYS A 6 70.88 46.00 -1.40
C LYS A 6 70.94 44.98 -2.55
N ARG A 7 70.62 43.72 -2.25
CA ARG A 7 70.40 42.66 -3.26
C ARG A 7 69.14 42.98 -4.06
N ASN A 8 69.27 43.17 -5.37
CA ASN A 8 68.15 43.20 -6.30
C ASN A 8 67.76 41.77 -6.67
N LEU A 9 66.54 41.35 -6.31
CA LEU A 9 65.89 40.16 -6.88
C LEU A 9 65.47 40.44 -8.33
N PRO A 10 65.60 39.49 -9.26
CA PRO A 10 65.28 39.72 -10.67
C PRO A 10 63.76 39.88 -10.86
N LYS A 11 63.38 41.00 -11.50
CA LYS A 11 62.01 41.29 -11.93
C LYS A 11 61.50 40.19 -12.86
N THR A 12 60.34 39.62 -12.53
CA THR A 12 59.63 38.64 -13.37
C THR A 12 59.30 39.25 -14.74
N LYS A 13 59.86 38.67 -15.81
CA LYS A 13 59.61 39.12 -17.20
C LYS A 13 58.13 38.93 -17.55
N LYS A 14 57.37 40.02 -17.67
CA LYS A 14 56.01 40.02 -18.23
C LYS A 14 56.06 39.70 -19.72
N LEU A 15 55.37 38.63 -20.13
CA LEU A 15 55.24 38.21 -21.54
C LEU A 15 54.58 39.29 -22.43
N PRO A 16 55.06 39.48 -23.68
CA PRO A 16 54.60 40.53 -24.59
C PRO A 16 53.12 40.36 -24.98
N LYS A 17 52.41 41.49 -25.17
CA LYS A 17 50.94 41.56 -25.40
C LYS A 17 50.48 40.66 -26.57
N THR A 18 51.26 40.54 -27.65
CA THR A 18 50.96 39.69 -28.83
C THR A 18 50.94 38.19 -28.51
N LYS A 19 51.87 37.68 -27.70
CA LYS A 19 51.87 36.28 -27.24
C LYS A 19 50.64 35.96 -26.38
N LYS A 20 50.11 36.92 -25.62
CA LYS A 20 48.88 36.74 -24.82
C LYS A 20 47.63 36.54 -25.69
N PHE A 21 47.50 37.25 -26.83
CA PHE A 21 46.37 37.08 -27.76
C PHE A 21 46.42 35.73 -28.50
N ILE A 22 47.62 35.28 -28.91
CA ILE A 22 47.82 33.97 -29.56
C ILE A 22 47.47 32.83 -28.60
N ILE A 23 47.96 32.84 -27.36
CA ILE A 23 47.65 31.85 -26.33
C ILE A 23 46.14 31.83 -26.02
N LYS A 24 45.47 32.99 -25.98
CA LYS A 24 44.02 33.09 -25.76
C LYS A 24 43.23 32.46 -26.92
N SER A 25 43.70 32.60 -28.17
CA SER A 25 43.09 31.98 -29.36
C SER A 25 43.31 30.46 -29.43
N GLN A 26 44.50 29.97 -29.05
CA GLN A 26 44.82 28.54 -29.00
C GLN A 26 44.07 27.83 -27.88
N LYS A 27 43.97 28.45 -26.69
CA LYS A 27 43.12 27.97 -25.59
C LYS A 27 41.65 27.90 -26.00
N ARG A 28 41.13 28.88 -26.74
CA ARG A 28 39.77 28.82 -27.31
C ARG A 28 39.59 27.66 -28.30
N LYS A 29 40.57 27.37 -29.16
CA LYS A 29 40.55 26.23 -30.08
C LYS A 29 40.57 24.89 -29.33
N LEU A 30 41.39 24.77 -28.29
CA LEU A 30 41.44 23.58 -27.43
C LEU A 30 40.12 23.38 -26.67
N ILE A 31 39.57 24.44 -26.06
CA ILE A 31 38.26 24.40 -25.40
C ILE A 31 37.16 24.00 -26.37
N LYS A 32 37.15 24.55 -27.60
CA LYS A 32 36.19 24.14 -28.64
C LYS A 32 36.33 22.66 -29.02
N ARG A 33 37.56 22.15 -29.13
CA ARG A 33 37.80 20.70 -29.37
C ARG A 33 37.30 19.84 -28.21
N ILE A 34 37.59 20.24 -26.97
CA ILE A 34 37.12 19.53 -25.77
C ILE A 34 35.59 19.51 -25.75
N ILE A 35 34.93 20.66 -25.96
CA ILE A 35 33.46 20.75 -26.01
C ILE A 35 32.90 19.81 -27.11
N LEU A 36 33.48 19.84 -28.31
CA LEU A 36 33.04 18.98 -29.41
C LEU A 36 33.23 17.49 -29.10
N SER A 37 34.39 17.12 -28.55
CA SER A 37 34.66 15.74 -28.11
C SER A 37 33.67 15.29 -27.04
N THR A 38 33.38 16.13 -26.04
CA THR A 38 32.39 15.83 -25.01
C THR A 38 31.00 15.64 -25.61
N ILE A 39 30.59 16.46 -26.58
CA ILE A 39 29.30 16.30 -27.27
C ILE A 39 29.23 14.96 -28.00
N ILE A 40 30.26 14.59 -28.77
CA ILE A 40 30.31 13.33 -29.50
C ILE A 40 30.24 12.13 -28.55
N ILE A 41 31.01 12.16 -27.45
CA ILE A 41 30.99 11.12 -26.42
C ILE A 41 29.60 11.02 -25.78
N THR A 42 28.98 12.17 -25.47
CA THR A 42 27.63 12.19 -24.88
C THR A 42 26.60 11.58 -25.82
N ILE A 43 26.66 11.91 -27.11
CA ILE A 43 25.78 11.30 -28.13
C ILE A 43 26.01 9.79 -28.19
N GLY A 44 27.27 9.34 -28.22
CA GLY A 44 27.60 7.91 -28.22
C GLY A 44 27.05 7.18 -26.99
N VAL A 45 27.19 7.77 -25.80
CA VAL A 45 26.64 7.21 -24.55
C VAL A 45 25.12 7.17 -24.58
N VAL A 46 24.45 8.21 -25.07
CA VAL A 46 22.99 8.23 -25.20
C VAL A 46 22.52 7.18 -26.20
N VAL A 47 23.16 7.06 -27.37
CA VAL A 47 22.82 6.03 -28.36
C VAL A 47 23.02 4.64 -27.76
N PHE A 48 24.14 4.39 -27.07
CA PHE A 48 24.38 3.14 -26.37
C PHE A 48 23.31 2.88 -25.29
N ALA A 49 23.03 3.84 -24.42
CA ALA A 49 22.05 3.69 -23.35
C ALA A 49 20.63 3.41 -23.87
N THR A 50 20.28 3.94 -25.05
CA THR A 50 18.92 3.88 -25.60
C THR A 50 18.70 2.75 -26.60
N LYS A 51 19.74 2.34 -27.36
CA LYS A 51 19.65 1.34 -28.42
C LYS A 51 20.29 0.00 -28.09
N SER A 52 21.07 -0.10 -27.01
CA SER A 52 21.73 -1.35 -26.61
C SER A 52 20.80 -2.28 -25.82
N ASP A 53 20.95 -3.58 -26.06
CA ASP A 53 20.33 -4.64 -25.27
C ASP A 53 20.81 -4.68 -23.81
N PHE A 54 21.88 -3.94 -23.49
CA PHE A 54 22.44 -3.86 -22.15
C PHE A 54 21.48 -3.23 -21.13
N PHE A 55 20.55 -2.38 -21.58
CA PHE A 55 19.59 -1.70 -20.70
C PHE A 55 18.15 -2.21 -20.87
N LEU A 56 17.96 -3.33 -21.58
CA LEU A 56 16.66 -3.97 -21.64
C LEU A 56 16.38 -4.71 -20.34
N VAL A 57 15.16 -4.55 -19.83
CA VAL A 57 14.72 -5.25 -18.63
C VAL A 57 14.65 -6.74 -18.90
N LYS A 58 15.35 -7.51 -18.06
CA LYS A 58 15.36 -8.98 -18.09
C LYS A 58 14.61 -9.61 -16.93
N LYS A 59 14.35 -8.84 -15.87
CA LYS A 59 13.72 -9.34 -14.65
C LYS A 59 12.79 -8.31 -14.05
N VAL A 60 11.60 -8.78 -13.70
CA VAL A 60 10.63 -8.07 -12.87
C VAL A 60 10.56 -8.83 -11.55
N ALA A 61 10.83 -8.15 -10.44
CA ALA A 61 10.76 -8.75 -9.11
C ALA A 61 9.56 -8.18 -8.36
N ILE A 62 8.65 -9.05 -7.93
CA ILE A 62 7.56 -8.69 -7.03
C ILE A 62 8.06 -8.76 -5.59
N LEU A 63 7.92 -7.66 -4.85
CA LEU A 63 8.35 -7.52 -3.45
C LEU A 63 7.14 -7.25 -2.55
N GLY A 64 7.28 -7.56 -1.25
CA GLY A 64 6.22 -7.37 -0.25
C GLY A 64 5.46 -8.65 0.13
N ASN A 65 5.79 -9.78 -0.50
CA ASN A 65 5.10 -11.07 -0.33
C ASN A 65 3.56 -10.99 -0.47
N PRO A 66 3.04 -10.39 -1.57
CA PRO A 66 1.60 -10.32 -1.82
C PRO A 66 1.01 -11.72 -2.03
N ILE A 67 -0.12 -12.00 -1.38
CA ILE A 67 -0.83 -13.28 -1.43
C ILE A 67 -1.89 -13.27 -2.53
N MET A 68 -2.65 -12.17 -2.65
CA MET A 68 -3.83 -12.09 -3.52
C MET A 68 -3.56 -11.40 -4.86
N SER A 69 -2.50 -10.60 -4.95
CA SER A 69 -2.17 -9.76 -6.11
C SER A 69 -0.83 -10.09 -6.75
N GLY A 70 0.00 -10.93 -6.12
CA GLY A 70 1.37 -11.17 -6.57
C GLY A 70 1.48 -11.70 -7.99
N GLU A 71 0.82 -12.82 -8.28
CA GLU A 71 0.89 -13.45 -9.59
C GLU A 71 0.12 -12.65 -10.65
N ASP A 72 -1.06 -12.14 -10.33
CA ASP A 72 -1.86 -11.31 -11.24
C ASP A 72 -1.14 -10.02 -11.65
N VAL A 73 -0.49 -9.33 -10.71
CA VAL A 73 0.31 -8.13 -11.02
C VAL A 73 1.55 -8.50 -11.81
N LYS A 74 2.20 -9.63 -11.51
CA LYS A 74 3.36 -10.11 -12.28
C LYS A 74 2.99 -10.37 -13.74
N GLU A 75 1.89 -11.06 -14.00
CA GLU A 75 1.38 -11.33 -15.35
C GLU A 75 1.04 -10.04 -16.09
N LYS A 76 0.26 -9.15 -15.47
CA LYS A 76 -0.14 -7.86 -16.07
C LYS A 76 1.02 -6.91 -16.35
N THR A 77 2.14 -7.07 -15.64
CA THR A 77 3.32 -6.21 -15.79
C THR A 77 4.46 -6.89 -16.53
N GLU A 78 4.26 -8.11 -17.05
CA GLU A 78 5.29 -8.86 -17.78
C GLU A 78 5.70 -8.16 -19.09
N ASN A 79 4.80 -7.35 -19.66
CA ASN A 79 5.04 -6.56 -20.87
C ASN A 79 6.22 -5.57 -20.77
N ILE A 80 6.75 -5.31 -19.58
CA ILE A 80 7.93 -4.46 -19.37
C ILE A 80 9.24 -5.18 -19.66
N ILE A 81 9.24 -6.52 -19.69
CA ILE A 81 10.39 -7.32 -20.10
C ILE A 81 10.71 -6.99 -21.56
N GLY A 82 11.99 -6.79 -21.86
CA GLY A 82 12.45 -6.38 -23.18
C GLY A 82 12.30 -4.90 -23.49
N GLN A 83 11.69 -4.08 -22.61
CA GLN A 83 11.72 -2.62 -22.74
C GLN A 83 13.01 -2.04 -22.18
N ASN A 84 13.42 -0.89 -22.71
CA ASN A 84 14.57 -0.16 -22.17
C ASN A 84 14.22 0.45 -20.80
N ILE A 85 15.01 0.10 -19.78
CA ILE A 85 14.78 0.47 -18.37
C ILE A 85 14.68 1.99 -18.15
N PHE A 86 15.37 2.81 -18.95
CA PHE A 86 15.32 4.27 -18.82
C PHE A 86 13.93 4.81 -19.20
N PHE A 87 13.26 4.21 -20.18
CA PHE A 87 12.01 4.69 -20.75
C PHE A 87 10.74 4.04 -20.18
N ILE A 88 10.89 3.13 -19.21
CA ILE A 88 9.73 2.51 -18.56
C ILE A 88 8.81 3.55 -17.92
N ASN A 89 7.54 3.50 -18.32
CA ASN A 89 6.47 4.30 -17.75
C ASN A 89 5.94 3.65 -16.47
N LYS A 90 6.35 4.22 -15.33
CA LYS A 90 5.92 3.74 -14.00
C LYS A 90 4.40 3.86 -13.81
N ASN A 91 3.76 4.91 -14.33
CA ASN A 91 2.33 5.13 -14.13
C ASN A 91 1.50 4.05 -14.82
N ASN A 92 1.91 3.59 -16.00
CA ASN A 92 1.24 2.49 -16.67
C ASN A 92 1.30 1.20 -15.83
N ILE A 93 2.47 0.87 -15.28
CA ILE A 93 2.65 -0.29 -14.39
C ILE A 93 1.75 -0.16 -13.15
N ILE A 94 1.73 1.02 -12.51
CA ILE A 94 0.88 1.28 -11.34
C ILE A 94 -0.59 1.09 -11.69
N ASN A 95 -1.04 1.60 -12.83
CA ASN A 95 -2.43 1.50 -13.26
C ASN A 95 -2.82 0.06 -13.59
N GLU A 96 -1.96 -0.70 -14.28
CA GLU A 96 -2.18 -2.12 -14.56
C GLU A 96 -2.24 -2.94 -13.26
N ALA A 97 -1.33 -2.69 -12.33
CA ALA A 97 -1.33 -3.36 -11.04
C ALA A 97 -2.60 -3.05 -10.22
N LYS A 98 -3.04 -1.78 -10.21
CA LYS A 98 -4.26 -1.34 -9.50
C LYS A 98 -5.58 -1.86 -10.09
N LYS A 99 -5.55 -2.54 -11.24
CA LYS A 99 -6.72 -3.29 -11.72
C LYS A 99 -7.05 -4.47 -10.79
N ASN A 100 -6.07 -4.94 -10.01
CA ASN A 100 -6.34 -5.89 -8.93
C ASN A 100 -6.89 -5.12 -7.71
N PRO A 101 -8.11 -5.43 -7.23
CA PRO A 101 -8.73 -4.73 -6.09
C PRO A 101 -7.95 -4.84 -4.79
N TYR A 102 -7.16 -5.90 -4.62
CA TYR A 102 -6.32 -6.12 -3.43
C TYR A 102 -5.11 -5.20 -3.39
N VAL A 103 -4.75 -4.49 -4.47
CA VAL A 103 -3.58 -3.60 -4.47
C VAL A 103 -3.92 -2.29 -3.76
N GLU A 104 -3.28 -2.04 -2.62
CA GLU A 104 -3.37 -0.76 -1.90
C GLU A 104 -2.40 0.26 -2.49
N SER A 105 -1.14 -0.12 -2.63
CA SER A 105 -0.10 0.75 -3.18
C SER A 105 0.98 -0.04 -3.90
N VAL A 106 1.66 0.66 -4.82
CA VAL A 106 2.70 0.10 -5.69
C VAL A 106 3.88 1.05 -5.72
N GLU A 107 5.05 0.56 -5.34
CA GLU A 107 6.31 1.28 -5.41
C GLU A 107 7.22 0.64 -6.46
N ILE A 108 7.66 1.45 -7.42
CA ILE A 108 8.48 0.97 -8.55
C ILE A 108 9.88 1.55 -8.47
N THR A 109 10.85 0.66 -8.30
CA THR A 109 12.28 0.98 -8.29
C THR A 109 12.99 0.32 -9.46
N LYS A 110 13.93 1.06 -10.08
CA LYS A 110 14.76 0.56 -11.19
C LYS A 110 16.10 0.13 -10.60
N THR A 111 16.42 -1.15 -10.71
CA THR A 111 17.74 -1.71 -10.37
C THR A 111 18.52 -1.88 -11.66
N TYR A 112 19.34 -0.88 -11.96
CA TYR A 112 20.14 -0.87 -13.18
C TYR A 112 21.15 -2.03 -13.21
N PRO A 113 21.48 -2.55 -14.40
CA PRO A 113 20.99 -2.07 -15.70
C PRO A 113 19.70 -2.75 -16.21
N LYS A 114 19.23 -3.84 -15.59
CA LYS A 114 18.26 -4.76 -16.24
C LYS A 114 17.09 -5.25 -15.37
N GLN A 115 16.88 -4.70 -14.18
CA GLN A 115 15.83 -5.18 -13.27
C GLN A 115 14.90 -4.05 -12.83
N VAL A 116 13.61 -4.36 -12.75
CA VAL A 116 12.59 -3.51 -12.13
C VAL A 116 12.02 -4.24 -10.94
N ASN A 117 11.97 -3.58 -9.79
CA ASN A 117 11.28 -4.10 -8.62
C ASN A 117 9.95 -3.40 -8.47
N ILE A 118 8.90 -4.19 -8.26
CA ILE A 118 7.55 -3.75 -8.01
C ILE A 118 7.23 -4.21 -6.60
N LYS A 119 7.25 -3.29 -5.64
CA LYS A 119 6.84 -3.57 -4.26
C LYS A 119 5.35 -3.28 -4.13
N ILE A 120 4.61 -4.28 -3.69
CA ILE A 120 3.15 -4.24 -3.57
C ILE A 120 2.80 -4.24 -2.09
N MET A 121 1.88 -3.35 -1.70
CA MET A 121 1.15 -3.46 -0.44
C MET A 121 -0.29 -3.89 -0.75
N GLU A 122 -0.77 -4.87 -0.01
CA GLU A 122 -2.11 -5.42 -0.19
C GLU A 122 -3.10 -4.90 0.84
N LYS A 123 -4.31 -4.61 0.37
CA LYS A 123 -5.48 -4.48 1.22
C LYS A 123 -5.83 -5.83 1.82
N GLN A 124 -6.38 -5.80 3.03
CA GLN A 124 -6.92 -6.97 3.69
C GLN A 124 -8.43 -6.97 3.60
N GLY A 125 -9.01 -8.13 3.26
CA GLY A 125 -10.43 -8.36 3.47
C GLY A 125 -10.71 -8.38 4.96
N VAL A 126 -11.78 -7.70 5.37
CA VAL A 126 -12.22 -7.61 6.77
C VAL A 126 -13.63 -8.14 6.91
N PHE A 127 -14.50 -7.71 6.01
CA PHE A 127 -15.92 -8.03 6.05
C PHE A 127 -16.28 -8.90 4.86
N TYR A 128 -17.38 -9.64 4.97
CA TYR A 128 -18.07 -10.14 3.81
C TYR A 128 -19.58 -10.10 4.01
N THR A 129 -20.32 -10.01 2.93
CA THR A 129 -21.78 -10.23 2.93
C THR A 129 -22.15 -11.24 1.86
N GLU A 130 -23.35 -11.79 1.98
CA GLU A 130 -23.84 -12.86 1.12
C GLU A 130 -25.09 -12.39 0.38
N SER A 131 -25.06 -12.49 -0.95
CA SER A 131 -26.17 -12.08 -1.82
C SER A 131 -26.10 -12.87 -3.12
N ASP A 132 -27.25 -13.23 -3.69
CA ASP A 132 -27.37 -14.01 -4.93
C ASP A 132 -26.55 -15.32 -4.94
N GLY A 133 -26.36 -15.96 -3.78
CA GLY A 133 -25.57 -17.19 -3.63
C GLY A 133 -24.05 -16.97 -3.63
N TYR A 134 -23.58 -15.72 -3.70
CA TYR A 134 -22.17 -15.35 -3.69
C TYR A 134 -21.80 -14.62 -2.41
N LYS A 135 -20.52 -14.70 -2.04
CA LYS A 135 -19.90 -13.96 -0.95
C LYS A 135 -19.08 -12.81 -1.51
N TYR A 136 -19.34 -11.61 -1.00
CA TYR A 136 -18.71 -10.37 -1.43
C TYR A 136 -17.77 -9.89 -0.33
N VAL A 137 -16.46 -9.98 -0.56
CA VAL A 137 -15.42 -9.64 0.43
C VAL A 137 -15.08 -8.16 0.33
N LEU A 138 -15.12 -7.46 1.45
CA LEU A 138 -14.88 -6.02 1.53
C LEU A 138 -13.64 -5.72 2.40
N ASP A 139 -12.91 -4.66 2.04
CA ASP A 139 -11.91 -4.08 2.93
C ASP A 139 -12.55 -3.29 4.09
N GLY A 140 -11.75 -2.80 5.03
CA GLY A 140 -12.21 -1.96 6.15
C GLY A 140 -12.83 -0.62 5.72
N GLN A 141 -12.71 -0.22 4.45
CA GLN A 141 -13.32 0.97 3.87
C GLN A 141 -14.57 0.64 3.05
N THR A 142 -15.03 -0.62 3.08
CA THR A 142 -16.20 -1.15 2.35
C THR A 142 -16.04 -1.16 0.83
N ASN A 143 -14.80 -1.17 0.33
CA ASN A 143 -14.54 -1.44 -1.09
C ASN A 143 -14.61 -2.93 -1.38
N LEU A 144 -15.23 -3.31 -2.48
CA LEU A 144 -15.33 -4.71 -2.90
C LEU A 144 -13.98 -5.20 -3.41
N LEU A 145 -13.43 -6.23 -2.77
CA LEU A 145 -12.17 -6.85 -3.16
C LEU A 145 -12.37 -8.07 -4.06
N GLU A 146 -13.38 -8.87 -3.75
CA GLU A 146 -13.59 -10.18 -4.38
C GLU A 146 -15.07 -10.57 -4.33
N LYS A 147 -15.53 -11.26 -5.37
CA LYS A 147 -16.76 -12.04 -5.38
C LYS A 147 -16.37 -13.52 -5.45
N THR A 148 -16.80 -14.31 -4.48
CA THR A 148 -16.36 -15.70 -4.32
C THR A 148 -17.46 -16.59 -3.76
N ASP A 149 -17.37 -17.89 -4.01
CA ASP A 149 -18.31 -18.86 -3.44
C ASP A 149 -17.87 -19.32 -2.05
N ASN A 150 -16.59 -19.11 -1.69
CA ASN A 150 -16.02 -19.62 -0.45
C ASN A 150 -15.18 -18.57 0.31
N VAL A 151 -15.40 -18.52 1.63
CA VAL A 151 -14.61 -17.72 2.58
C VAL A 151 -14.09 -18.56 3.75
N GLU A 152 -14.21 -19.89 3.68
CA GLU A 152 -13.70 -20.82 4.68
C GLU A 152 -12.21 -20.58 4.95
N ASN A 153 -11.81 -20.75 6.20
CA ASN A 153 -10.46 -20.52 6.69
C ASN A 153 -9.94 -19.08 6.51
N ARG A 154 -10.80 -18.12 6.15
CA ARG A 154 -10.47 -16.69 6.16
C ARG A 154 -11.00 -16.06 7.43
N ASN A 155 -10.21 -15.19 8.03
CA ASN A 155 -10.63 -14.41 9.20
C ASN A 155 -11.43 -13.18 8.73
N LEU A 156 -12.70 -13.39 8.36
CA LEU A 156 -13.60 -12.35 7.87
C LEU A 156 -14.88 -12.31 8.70
N VAL A 157 -15.41 -11.11 8.92
CA VAL A 157 -16.65 -10.90 9.66
C VAL A 157 -17.84 -10.84 8.71
N LYS A 158 -18.85 -11.69 8.93
CA LYS A 158 -20.10 -11.69 8.16
C LYS A 158 -20.93 -10.46 8.53
N LEU A 159 -21.40 -9.73 7.53
CA LEU A 159 -22.35 -8.63 7.70
C LEU A 159 -23.75 -9.09 7.29
N GLN A 160 -24.71 -8.91 8.20
CA GLN A 160 -26.14 -9.12 7.96
C GLN A 160 -26.88 -7.78 8.03
N GLY A 161 -27.99 -7.68 7.29
CA GLY A 161 -28.79 -6.46 7.23
C GLY A 161 -28.15 -5.31 6.44
N VAL A 162 -27.15 -5.60 5.60
CA VAL A 162 -26.50 -4.62 4.72
C VAL A 162 -26.84 -4.91 3.25
N GLU A 163 -27.13 -3.87 2.49
CA GLU A 163 -27.41 -3.96 1.05
C GLU A 163 -26.27 -3.33 0.26
N LEU A 164 -25.61 -4.11 -0.58
CA LEU A 164 -24.54 -3.60 -1.44
C LEU A 164 -25.12 -2.82 -2.61
N LYS A 165 -24.58 -1.62 -2.84
CA LYS A 165 -24.79 -0.83 -4.04
C LYS A 165 -23.54 -0.91 -4.92
N LYS A 166 -23.73 -0.82 -6.24
CA LYS A 166 -22.62 -0.77 -7.22
C LYS A 166 -21.59 -1.89 -6.99
N VAL A 167 -22.04 -3.13 -7.20
CA VAL A 167 -21.23 -4.35 -7.02
C VAL A 167 -20.16 -4.46 -8.12
N GLU A 168 -19.17 -3.59 -8.04
CA GLU A 168 -18.04 -3.47 -8.95
C GLU A 168 -16.74 -3.60 -8.15
N LEU A 169 -15.83 -4.43 -8.65
CA LEU A 169 -14.55 -4.68 -8.01
C LEU A 169 -13.74 -3.39 -7.86
N GLY A 170 -13.13 -3.20 -6.68
CA GLY A 170 -12.33 -2.04 -6.30
C GLY A 170 -13.14 -0.82 -5.85
N ASN A 171 -14.46 -0.81 -6.06
CA ASN A 171 -15.32 0.32 -5.73
C ASN A 171 -15.96 0.18 -4.35
N LYS A 172 -16.30 1.32 -3.76
CA LYS A 172 -17.06 1.37 -2.50
C LYS A 172 -18.49 0.89 -2.74
N THR A 173 -18.94 -0.04 -1.90
CA THR A 173 -20.23 -0.73 -2.09
C THR A 173 -21.31 -0.35 -1.09
N LEU A 174 -20.99 0.46 -0.08
CA LEU A 174 -21.94 0.95 0.91
C LEU A 174 -21.92 2.48 0.94
N ASP A 175 -23.11 3.09 0.97
CA ASP A 175 -23.28 4.55 1.00
C ASP A 175 -24.06 5.06 2.23
N ASP A 176 -24.72 4.18 2.99
CA ASP A 176 -25.40 4.55 4.22
C ASP A 176 -24.40 5.03 5.29
N ALA A 177 -24.47 6.32 5.63
CA ALA A 177 -23.53 6.95 6.54
C ALA A 177 -23.56 6.35 7.96
N ARG A 178 -24.72 5.85 8.40
CA ARG A 178 -24.88 5.23 9.72
C ARG A 178 -24.21 3.85 9.73
N ILE A 179 -24.47 3.02 8.72
CA ILE A 179 -23.79 1.73 8.52
C ILE A 179 -22.27 1.94 8.49
N LEU A 180 -21.79 2.88 7.66
CA LEU A 180 -20.37 3.16 7.51
C LEU A 180 -19.70 3.57 8.83
N LYS A 181 -20.37 4.39 9.65
CA LYS A 181 -19.87 4.80 10.96
C LYS A 181 -19.76 3.61 11.92
N VAL A 182 -20.77 2.74 11.94
CA VAL A 182 -20.76 1.53 12.78
C VAL A 182 -19.67 0.56 12.33
N LEU A 183 -19.52 0.35 11.02
CA LEU A 183 -18.48 -0.53 10.47
C LEU A 183 -17.07 0.00 10.68
N ASP A 184 -16.84 1.32 10.66
CA ASP A 184 -15.54 1.90 11.03
C ASP A 184 -15.17 1.57 12.47
N VAL A 185 -16.13 1.69 13.41
CA VAL A 185 -15.92 1.29 14.81
C VAL A 185 -15.58 -0.20 14.92
N PHE A 186 -16.34 -1.07 14.26
CA PHE A 186 -16.06 -2.50 14.27
C PHE A 186 -14.73 -2.86 13.60
N TYR A 187 -14.35 -2.17 12.53
CA TYR A 187 -13.05 -2.36 11.90
C TYR A 187 -11.91 -2.07 12.89
N GLN A 188 -12.00 -0.99 13.67
CA GLN A 188 -11.02 -0.70 14.71
C GLN A 188 -10.98 -1.77 15.80
N ILE A 189 -12.15 -2.27 16.21
CA ILE A 189 -12.27 -3.32 17.23
C ILE A 189 -11.62 -4.62 16.72
N VAL A 190 -12.00 -5.09 15.54
CA VAL A 190 -11.46 -6.32 14.92
C VAL A 190 -9.96 -6.21 14.70
N LYS A 191 -9.48 -5.08 14.17
CA LYS A 191 -8.06 -4.87 13.87
C LYS A 191 -7.17 -4.84 15.12
N LYS A 192 -7.66 -4.26 16.22
CA LYS A 192 -6.89 -4.12 17.46
C LYS A 192 -7.06 -5.29 18.42
N ASN A 193 -8.06 -6.14 18.18
CA ASN A 193 -8.53 -7.15 19.11
C ASN A 193 -7.36 -7.95 19.73
N PRO A 194 -7.01 -7.73 21.01
CA PRO A 194 -5.89 -8.39 21.65
C PRO A 194 -6.25 -9.80 22.13
N THR A 195 -7.48 -10.25 21.85
CA THR A 195 -8.08 -11.44 22.44
C THR A 195 -8.07 -12.59 21.45
N ASN A 196 -8.22 -13.82 21.95
CA ASN A 196 -8.32 -15.01 21.09
C ASN A 196 -9.72 -15.20 20.47
N TYR A 197 -10.65 -14.29 20.71
CA TYR A 197 -12.03 -14.40 20.28
C TYR A 197 -12.29 -13.47 19.11
N ASN A 198 -12.63 -14.01 17.95
CA ASN A 198 -12.97 -13.22 16.78
C ASN A 198 -14.46 -12.88 16.77
N VAL A 199 -14.80 -11.73 16.20
CA VAL A 199 -16.19 -11.41 15.85
C VAL A 199 -16.49 -12.12 14.54
N ASP A 200 -17.43 -13.05 14.54
CA ASP A 200 -17.75 -13.84 13.35
C ASP A 200 -18.85 -13.18 12.51
N THR A 201 -19.84 -12.57 13.17
CA THR A 201 -20.97 -11.90 12.51
C THR A 201 -21.27 -10.57 13.19
N ILE A 202 -21.68 -9.58 12.40
CA ILE A 202 -22.33 -8.34 12.85
C ILE A 202 -23.68 -8.26 12.12
N ASP A 203 -24.76 -8.17 12.88
CA ASP A 203 -26.11 -7.98 12.38
C ASP A 203 -26.55 -6.54 12.57
N LEU A 204 -26.74 -5.84 11.45
CA LEU A 204 -27.18 -4.44 11.37
C LEU A 204 -28.61 -4.32 10.80
N SER A 205 -29.37 -5.41 10.76
CA SER A 205 -30.75 -5.41 10.24
C SER A 205 -31.67 -4.50 11.06
N ASP A 206 -31.38 -4.32 12.35
CA ASP A 206 -32.06 -3.39 13.24
C ASP A 206 -31.05 -2.62 14.10
N PHE A 207 -30.93 -1.32 13.83
CA PHE A 207 -30.03 -0.44 14.57
C PHE A 207 -30.39 -0.20 16.04
N MET A 208 -31.60 -0.58 16.47
CA MET A 208 -31.96 -0.57 17.89
C MET A 208 -31.62 -1.88 18.59
N ASN A 209 -31.34 -2.93 17.81
CA ASN A 209 -31.06 -4.29 18.27
C ASN A 209 -29.87 -4.89 17.51
N ILE A 210 -28.76 -4.15 17.45
CA ILE A 210 -27.50 -4.62 16.86
C ILE A 210 -27.01 -5.84 17.64
N LYS A 211 -26.62 -6.87 16.89
CA LYS A 211 -26.07 -8.11 17.45
C LYS A 211 -24.75 -8.46 16.83
N VAL A 212 -23.97 -9.22 17.58
CA VAL A 212 -22.72 -9.83 17.10
C VAL A 212 -22.69 -11.30 17.49
N SER A 213 -21.95 -12.11 16.75
CA SER A 213 -21.63 -13.49 17.16
C SER A 213 -20.14 -13.65 17.41
N ILE A 214 -19.81 -14.36 18.48
CA ILE A 214 -18.43 -14.74 18.85
C ILE A 214 -18.49 -16.23 19.19
N GLY A 215 -18.02 -17.08 18.29
CA GLY A 215 -18.31 -18.51 18.29
C GLY A 215 -19.81 -18.77 18.34
N GLU A 216 -20.26 -19.54 19.33
CA GLU A 216 -21.68 -19.84 19.54
C GLU A 216 -22.36 -18.90 20.55
N VAL A 217 -21.74 -17.75 20.87
CA VAL A 217 -22.30 -16.75 21.78
C VAL A 217 -22.86 -15.57 20.99
N GLU A 218 -24.16 -15.28 21.16
CA GLU A 218 -24.82 -14.08 20.65
C GLU A 218 -24.61 -12.91 21.63
N GLY A 219 -23.93 -11.86 21.18
CA GLY A 219 -23.82 -10.59 21.89
C GLY A 219 -24.88 -9.61 21.44
N LYS A 220 -25.78 -9.19 22.34
CA LYS A 220 -26.80 -8.17 22.06
C LYS A 220 -26.28 -6.81 22.52
N LEU A 221 -26.01 -5.93 21.56
CA LEU A 221 -25.45 -4.60 21.80
C LEU A 221 -26.54 -3.52 21.90
N GLY A 222 -27.77 -3.81 21.49
CA GLY A 222 -28.83 -2.79 21.43
C GLY A 222 -28.51 -1.75 20.36
N ASN A 223 -28.46 -0.48 20.71
CA ASN A 223 -28.21 0.60 19.74
C ASN A 223 -26.71 0.82 19.40
N ASP A 224 -26.45 1.72 18.44
CA ASP A 224 -25.11 2.12 17.98
C ASP A 224 -24.36 3.08 18.93
N GLU A 225 -24.91 3.37 20.11
CA GLU A 225 -24.23 4.17 21.13
C GLU A 225 -23.19 3.35 21.89
N ASN A 226 -22.00 3.95 22.10
CA ASN A 226 -20.92 3.38 22.91
C ASN A 226 -20.59 1.90 22.61
N ILE A 227 -20.66 1.50 21.33
CA ILE A 227 -20.28 0.15 20.87
C ILE A 227 -18.94 -0.32 21.45
N PRO A 228 -17.87 0.52 21.53
CA PRO A 228 -16.61 0.09 22.13
C PRO A 228 -16.75 -0.42 23.58
N ASP A 229 -17.50 0.30 24.42
CA ASP A 229 -17.69 -0.09 25.82
C ASP A 229 -18.54 -1.36 25.96
N LYS A 230 -19.58 -1.47 25.13
CA LYS A 230 -20.45 -2.66 25.09
C LYS A 230 -19.68 -3.90 24.63
N MET A 231 -18.86 -3.75 23.58
CA MET A 231 -17.98 -4.81 23.10
C MET A 231 -16.92 -5.19 24.14
N ASN A 232 -16.34 -4.23 24.85
CA ASN A 232 -15.41 -4.54 25.94
C ASN A 232 -16.09 -5.37 27.04
N LYS A 233 -17.29 -4.98 27.49
CA LYS A 233 -18.08 -5.75 28.47
C LYS A 233 -18.38 -7.16 27.97
N LEU A 234 -18.85 -7.29 26.73
CA LEU A 234 -19.14 -8.57 26.08
C LEU A 234 -17.90 -9.47 26.05
N MET A 235 -16.77 -8.95 25.59
CA MET A 235 -15.50 -9.69 25.50
C MET A 235 -15.00 -10.13 26.87
N HIS A 236 -15.11 -9.28 27.89
CA HIS A 236 -14.78 -9.63 29.27
C HIS A 236 -15.63 -10.80 29.77
N ILE A 237 -16.94 -10.80 29.51
CA ILE A 237 -17.85 -11.88 29.94
C ILE A 237 -17.54 -13.20 29.24
N ILE A 238 -17.22 -13.16 27.95
CA ILE A 238 -16.88 -14.36 27.17
C ILE A 238 -15.52 -14.94 27.59
N GLN A 239 -14.56 -14.08 27.97
CA GLN A 239 -13.23 -14.50 28.43
C GLN A 239 -13.20 -14.96 29.88
N ASP A 240 -14.15 -14.50 30.68
CA ASP A 240 -14.24 -14.85 32.09
C ASP A 240 -14.43 -16.37 32.23
N LYS A 241 -13.44 -17.03 32.84
CA LYS A 241 -13.43 -18.48 33.03
C LYS A 241 -14.45 -18.94 34.07
N ASP A 242 -14.78 -18.09 35.04
CA ASP A 242 -15.77 -18.37 36.08
C ASP A 242 -17.18 -18.31 35.48
N ILE A 243 -17.40 -17.37 34.55
CA ILE A 243 -18.62 -17.38 33.72
C ILE A 243 -18.58 -18.57 32.78
N GLY A 244 -17.50 -18.79 32.02
CA GLY A 244 -17.32 -19.97 31.17
C GLY A 244 -18.45 -20.18 30.15
N ILE A 245 -19.01 -19.10 29.61
CA ILE A 245 -20.04 -19.18 28.56
C ILE A 245 -19.39 -19.58 27.24
N LYS A 246 -19.83 -20.71 26.69
CA LYS A 246 -19.39 -21.21 25.37
C LYS A 246 -20.47 -21.11 24.30
N LYS A 247 -21.73 -21.10 24.75
CA LYS A 247 -22.93 -21.07 23.92
C LYS A 247 -24.05 -20.34 24.65
N GLY A 248 -24.84 -19.56 23.94
CA GLY A 248 -25.99 -18.83 24.46
C GLY A 248 -25.93 -17.34 24.12
N TYR A 249 -26.37 -16.46 25.01
CA TYR A 249 -26.35 -15.02 24.75
C TYR A 249 -25.82 -14.19 25.93
N VAL A 250 -25.29 -13.02 25.59
CA VAL A 250 -24.89 -11.95 26.51
C VAL A 250 -25.52 -10.65 26.02
N ASP A 251 -26.29 -10.00 26.87
CA ASP A 251 -26.97 -8.74 26.60
C ASP A 251 -26.31 -7.60 27.38
N VAL A 252 -25.77 -6.64 26.62
CA VAL A 252 -25.10 -5.43 27.09
C VAL A 252 -25.74 -4.17 26.50
N GLY A 253 -26.94 -4.30 25.91
CA GLY A 253 -27.59 -3.25 25.14
C GLY A 253 -28.35 -2.20 25.96
N PHE A 254 -28.50 -2.41 27.26
CA PHE A 254 -29.22 -1.53 28.17
C PHE A 254 -28.33 -1.00 29.28
N ASN A 255 -28.77 0.10 29.91
CA ASN A 255 -28.10 0.67 31.06
C ASN A 255 -28.35 -0.20 32.29
N GLY A 256 -27.34 -0.98 32.68
CA GLY A 256 -27.42 -1.85 33.85
C GLY A 256 -26.30 -2.90 33.88
N ALA A 257 -26.47 -3.88 34.77
CA ALA A 257 -25.63 -5.06 34.79
C ALA A 257 -25.92 -5.93 33.55
N PRO A 258 -24.89 -6.44 32.85
CA PRO A 258 -25.09 -7.35 31.73
C PRO A 258 -25.89 -8.59 32.12
N VAL A 259 -26.76 -9.05 31.22
CA VAL A 259 -27.56 -10.27 31.42
C VAL A 259 -27.04 -11.33 30.46
N TYR A 260 -26.71 -12.51 30.96
CA TYR A 260 -26.27 -13.62 30.12
C TYR A 260 -27.01 -14.90 30.44
N LYS A 261 -27.17 -15.75 29.42
CA LYS A 261 -27.78 -17.07 29.54
C LYS A 261 -26.91 -18.08 28.80
N LYS A 262 -26.54 -19.14 29.50
CA LYS A 262 -25.85 -20.30 28.91
C LYS A 262 -26.87 -21.23 28.28
N GLU A 263 -26.57 -21.70 27.08
CA GLU A 263 -27.28 -22.80 26.45
C GLU A 263 -26.48 -24.09 26.64
N ARG A 264 -27.19 -25.21 26.74
CA ARG A 264 -26.59 -26.55 26.87
C ARG A 264 -26.15 -27.08 25.51
#